data_AF-A0A3C1PGT1-F1
#
_entry.id   AF-A0A3C1PGT1-F1
#
_cell.length_a   1.000
_cell.length_b   1.000
_cell.length_c   1.000
_cell.angle_alpha   90.00
_cell.angle_beta   90.00
_cell.angle_gamma   90.00
#
_symmetry.space_group_name_H-M   'P 1'
#
loop_
_entity.id
_entity.type
_entity.pdbx_description
1 polymer ?
#
loop_
_entity_poly.entity_id
_entity_poly.type
_entity_poly.pdbx_seq_one_letter_code
_entity_poly.pdbx_strand_id
1 'polypeptide(L)'
;MDKILRPLKFRKSNNTKSDSELIAEFIASNNNEVIAELFTRYTDMCFLVSMKYLKNETNAEDLTMQVFEKLPKMLREYKIDNFKSWLYTVVKNECLLELRKQQTELRNRKKFEDSDELIMESEQEMYLFNSNENENLNLLKDAVQTLADDQRTCIELFYFEEKSYDEIVEMTGFSGKQVKSFIQNGRRNLQIFMKKHRVSLLFILNFLLRKEFWL
;
A
#
# COMPACT_ATOMS: atom_id res chain seq x y z
N MET A 1 -5.90 17.78 30.02
CA MET A 1 -5.83 17.11 28.70
C MET A 1 -5.93 18.17 27.61
N ASP A 2 -4.89 18.97 27.39
CA ASP A 2 -4.88 19.92 26.26
C ASP A 2 -3.48 20.52 25.98
N LYS A 3 -2.50 19.65 25.75
CA LYS A 3 -1.21 20.03 25.18
C LYS A 3 -0.84 18.95 24.16
N ILE A 4 -0.17 19.35 23.09
CA ILE A 4 0.40 18.50 22.02
C ILE A 4 -0.53 18.33 20.80
N LEU A 5 -0.94 19.45 20.22
CA LEU A 5 -0.83 19.60 18.78
C LEU A 5 -0.11 20.94 18.56
N ARG A 6 1.23 20.93 18.54
CA ARG A 6 1.92 22.05 17.91
C ARG A 6 1.43 22.04 16.46
N PRO A 7 0.84 23.13 15.93
CA PRO A 7 0.63 23.20 14.50
C PRO A 7 2.03 23.23 13.90
N LEU A 8 2.46 22.11 13.34
CA LEU A 8 3.57 22.11 12.40
C LEU A 8 3.21 23.15 11.36
N LYS A 9 3.92 24.29 11.37
CA LYS A 9 3.69 25.41 10.44
C LYS A 9 4.25 24.99 9.09
N PHE A 10 3.59 24.04 8.44
CA PHE A 10 3.95 23.65 7.10
C PHE A 10 3.52 24.73 6.12
N ARG A 11 4.45 25.12 5.26
CA ARG A 11 4.25 26.20 4.29
C ARG A 11 3.12 25.78 3.35
N LYS A 12 2.18 26.69 3.08
CA LYS A 12 1.31 26.52 1.91
C LYS A 12 2.16 26.74 0.66
N SER A 13 2.06 25.81 -0.28
CA SER A 13 2.63 26.02 -1.61
C SER A 13 1.90 27.18 -2.32
N ASN A 14 2.68 28.00 -3.02
CA ASN A 14 2.18 29.03 -3.95
C ASN A 14 2.26 28.58 -5.42
N ASN A 15 2.66 27.33 -5.68
CA ASN A 15 2.81 26.79 -7.03
C ASN A 15 1.45 26.35 -7.58
N THR A 16 1.11 26.78 -8.80
CA THR A 16 -0.19 26.53 -9.44
C THR A 16 -0.22 25.26 -10.30
N LYS A 17 0.93 24.62 -10.56
CA LYS A 17 0.98 23.38 -11.35
C LYS A 17 0.21 22.27 -10.65
N SER A 18 -0.50 21.45 -11.42
CA SER A 18 -1.11 20.21 -10.95
C SER A 18 -0.04 19.18 -10.57
N ASP A 19 -0.41 18.19 -9.76
CA ASP A 19 0.54 17.13 -9.37
C ASP A 19 1.02 16.31 -10.58
N SER A 20 0.16 16.08 -11.57
CA SER A 20 0.56 15.36 -12.79
C SER A 20 1.58 16.15 -13.61
N GLU A 21 1.45 17.47 -13.70
CA GLU A 21 2.43 18.34 -14.37
C GLU A 21 3.77 18.33 -13.62
N LEU A 22 3.73 18.42 -12.29
CA LEU A 22 4.92 18.32 -11.45
C LEU A 22 5.64 16.98 -11.65
N ILE A 23 4.91 15.87 -11.58
CA ILE A 23 5.48 14.53 -11.78
C ILE A 23 6.11 14.40 -13.17
N ALA A 24 5.42 14.86 -14.23
CA ALA A 24 5.96 14.86 -15.58
C ALA A 24 7.25 15.68 -15.71
N GLU A 25 7.31 16.86 -15.08
CA GLU A 25 8.51 17.68 -15.01
C GLU A 25 9.66 16.95 -14.31
N PHE A 26 9.39 16.30 -13.16
CA PHE A 26 10.41 15.54 -12.43
C PHE A 26 10.96 14.37 -13.25
N ILE A 27 10.10 13.62 -13.94
CA ILE A 27 10.51 12.51 -14.80
C ILE A 27 11.44 13.00 -15.91
N ALA A 28 11.11 14.13 -16.55
CA ALA A 28 11.87 14.68 -17.67
C ALA A 28 13.19 15.33 -17.25
N SER A 29 13.23 16.04 -16.12
CA SER A 29 14.34 16.94 -15.75
C SER A 29 15.16 16.48 -14.55
N ASN A 30 14.66 15.54 -13.75
CA ASN A 30 15.20 15.20 -12.42
C ASN A 30 15.35 16.41 -11.49
N ASN A 31 14.50 17.44 -11.67
CA ASN A 31 14.52 18.65 -10.86
C ASN A 31 14.02 18.38 -9.43
N ASN A 32 14.93 18.44 -8.44
CA ASN A 32 14.60 18.21 -7.03
C ASN A 32 13.67 19.27 -6.43
N GLU A 33 13.54 20.44 -7.05
CA GLU A 33 12.55 21.45 -6.63
C GLU A 33 11.11 20.92 -6.74
N VAL A 34 10.86 20.00 -7.67
CA VAL A 34 9.56 19.31 -7.75
C VAL A 34 9.30 18.46 -6.51
N ILE A 35 10.31 17.77 -6.01
CA ILE A 35 10.16 16.94 -4.80
C ILE A 35 9.93 17.82 -3.58
N ALA A 36 10.63 18.96 -3.47
CA ALA A 36 10.41 19.94 -2.41
C ALA A 36 8.99 20.54 -2.46
N GLU A 37 8.47 20.76 -3.65
CA GLU A 37 7.10 21.21 -3.87
C GLU A 37 6.07 20.16 -3.43
N LEU A 38 6.22 18.90 -3.85
CA LEU A 38 5.36 17.79 -3.42
C LEU A 38 5.44 17.55 -1.91
N PHE A 39 6.63 17.67 -1.32
CA PHE A 39 6.83 17.68 0.13
C PHE A 39 5.97 18.75 0.79
N THR A 40 6.13 20.00 0.36
CA THR A 40 5.39 21.14 0.90
C THR A 40 3.87 20.94 0.85
N ARG A 41 3.34 20.33 -0.23
CA ARG A 41 1.90 20.07 -0.38
C ARG A 41 1.37 18.94 0.50
N TYR A 42 2.19 17.91 0.74
CA TYR A 42 1.69 16.62 1.22
C TYR A 42 2.23 16.17 2.57
N THR A 43 3.22 16.87 3.14
CA THR A 43 3.77 16.52 4.46
C THR A 43 2.69 16.45 5.55
N ASP A 44 1.74 17.38 5.61
CA ASP A 44 0.65 17.36 6.59
C ASP A 44 -0.19 16.09 6.48
N MET A 45 -0.54 15.71 5.24
CA MET A 45 -1.31 14.51 4.99
C MET A 45 -0.53 13.27 5.42
N CYS A 46 0.73 13.16 5.00
CA CYS A 46 1.59 12.04 5.36
C CYS A 46 1.74 11.94 6.87
N PHE A 47 2.04 13.05 7.56
CA PHE A 47 2.18 13.10 9.01
C PHE A 47 0.89 12.69 9.73
N LEU A 48 -0.27 13.22 9.33
CA LEU A 48 -1.55 12.88 9.96
C LEU A 48 -1.93 11.41 9.76
N VAL A 49 -1.65 10.85 8.59
CA VAL A 49 -1.83 9.41 8.34
C VAL A 49 -0.88 8.61 9.22
N SER A 50 0.40 8.97 9.28
CA SER A 50 1.39 8.32 10.13
C SER A 50 1.00 8.37 11.61
N MET A 51 0.56 9.53 12.10
CA MET A 51 0.07 9.72 13.46
C MET A 51 -1.13 8.83 13.79
N LYS A 52 -2.08 8.68 12.85
CA LYS A 52 -3.24 7.81 13.01
C LYS A 52 -2.85 6.35 13.27
N TYR A 53 -1.80 5.86 12.61
CA TYR A 53 -1.37 4.46 12.71
C TYR A 53 -0.35 4.23 13.83
N LEU A 54 0.69 5.06 13.91
CA LEU A 54 1.82 4.86 14.81
C LEU A 54 1.56 5.38 16.23
N LYS A 55 0.65 6.35 16.38
CA LYS A 55 0.30 6.99 17.67
C LYS A 55 1.53 7.52 18.44
N ASN A 56 2.60 7.86 17.72
CA ASN A 56 3.85 8.39 18.25
C ASN A 56 4.35 9.47 17.28
N GLU A 57 4.57 10.67 17.80
CA GLU A 57 4.94 11.86 17.01
C GLU A 57 6.28 11.68 16.29
N THR A 58 7.32 11.28 17.03
CA THR A 58 8.67 11.06 16.46
C THR A 58 8.65 10.00 15.35
N ASN A 59 8.02 8.86 15.59
CA ASN A 59 7.93 7.81 14.56
C ASN A 59 7.12 8.27 13.35
N ALA A 60 6.11 9.14 13.55
CA ALA A 60 5.31 9.68 12.46
C ALA A 60 6.06 10.72 11.62
N GLU A 61 6.88 11.56 12.24
CA GLU A 61 7.79 12.48 11.55
C GLU A 61 8.83 11.69 10.74
N ASP A 62 9.49 10.72 11.37
CA ASP A 62 10.51 9.88 10.74
C ASP A 62 9.94 9.12 9.53
N LEU A 63 8.78 8.48 9.69
CA LEU A 63 8.15 7.75 8.59
C LEU A 63 7.75 8.68 7.44
N THR A 64 7.25 9.87 7.76
CA THR A 64 6.91 10.88 6.75
C THR A 64 8.15 11.28 5.95
N MET A 65 9.28 11.53 6.63
CA MET A 65 10.55 11.83 5.97
C MET A 65 11.04 10.67 5.09
N GLN A 66 10.99 9.43 5.58
CA GLN A 66 11.38 8.25 4.81
C GLN A 66 10.55 8.06 3.53
N VAL A 67 9.25 8.37 3.59
CA VAL A 67 8.38 8.33 2.39
C VAL A 67 8.88 9.32 1.34
N PHE A 68 9.21 10.55 1.74
CA PHE A 68 9.71 11.57 0.80
C PHE A 68 11.14 11.31 0.32
N GLU A 69 11.97 10.64 1.11
CA GLU A 69 13.30 10.17 0.67
C GLU A 69 13.18 9.13 -0.46
N LYS A 70 12.20 8.22 -0.37
CA LYS A 70 11.94 7.19 -1.39
C LYS A 70 11.16 7.71 -2.59
N LEU A 71 10.44 8.83 -2.44
CA LEU A 71 9.52 9.37 -3.44
C LEU A 71 10.14 9.56 -4.84
N PRO A 72 11.34 10.13 -5.01
CA PRO A 72 11.95 10.34 -6.33
C PRO A 72 12.09 9.04 -7.13
N LYS A 73 12.47 7.94 -6.47
CA LYS A 73 12.57 6.61 -7.11
C LYS A 73 11.20 6.10 -7.51
N MET A 74 10.22 6.18 -6.60
CA MET A 74 8.86 5.71 -6.85
C MET A 74 8.18 6.47 -8.00
N LEU A 75 8.40 7.78 -8.13
CA LEU A 75 7.84 8.56 -9.24
C LEU A 75 8.33 8.09 -10.63
N ARG A 76 9.48 7.41 -10.71
CA ARG A 76 10.01 6.85 -11.96
C ARG A 76 9.48 5.45 -12.26
N GLU A 77 9.19 4.68 -11.22
CA GLU A 77 8.76 3.28 -11.33
C GLU A 77 7.25 3.14 -11.56
N TYR A 78 6.45 4.04 -10.99
CA TYR A 78 5.01 3.93 -10.98
C TYR A 78 4.34 4.94 -11.93
N LYS A 79 3.38 4.45 -12.74
CA LYS A 79 2.42 5.33 -13.42
C LYS A 79 1.36 5.77 -12.43
N ILE A 80 1.28 7.07 -12.16
CA ILE A 80 0.43 7.64 -11.10
C ILE A 80 -0.63 8.56 -11.70
N ASP A 81 -1.91 8.14 -11.62
CA ASP A 81 -3.03 8.94 -12.11
C ASP A 81 -3.54 9.94 -11.06
N ASN A 82 -3.66 9.52 -9.79
CA ASN A 82 -4.06 10.39 -8.68
C ASN A 82 -2.99 10.35 -7.59
N PHE A 83 -2.11 11.34 -7.60
CA PHE A 83 -0.95 11.40 -6.70
C PHE A 83 -1.33 11.38 -5.22
N LYS A 84 -2.30 12.21 -4.83
CA LYS A 84 -2.78 12.27 -3.43
C LYS A 84 -3.26 10.92 -2.91
N SER A 85 -4.12 10.23 -3.67
CA SER A 85 -4.65 8.92 -3.27
C SER A 85 -3.58 7.84 -3.26
N TRP A 86 -2.66 7.88 -4.23
CA TRP A 86 -1.53 6.97 -4.30
C TRP A 86 -0.59 7.16 -3.10
N LEU A 87 -0.19 8.40 -2.82
CA LEU A 87 0.69 8.74 -1.70
C LEU A 87 0.07 8.39 -0.35
N TYR A 88 -1.24 8.64 -0.15
CA TYR A 88 -1.95 8.18 1.04
C TYR A 88 -1.80 6.67 1.26
N THR A 89 -1.91 5.90 0.19
CA THR A 89 -1.79 4.43 0.22
C THR A 89 -0.36 4.01 0.55
N VAL A 90 0.64 4.68 -0.04
CA VAL A 90 2.06 4.45 0.28
C VAL A 90 2.32 4.67 1.76
N VAL A 91 1.95 5.84 2.31
CA VAL A 91 2.18 6.18 3.72
C VAL A 91 1.51 5.17 4.64
N LYS A 92 0.23 4.86 4.41
CA LYS A 92 -0.48 3.84 5.16
C LYS A 92 0.25 2.50 5.17
N ASN A 93 0.75 2.06 4.01
CA ASN A 93 1.45 0.78 3.90
C ASN A 93 2.79 0.79 4.63
N GLU A 94 3.54 1.89 4.56
CA GLU A 94 4.79 2.04 5.32
C GLU A 94 4.51 2.02 6.83
N CYS A 95 3.45 2.68 7.33
CA CYS A 95 3.08 2.60 8.74
C CYS A 95 2.76 1.16 9.18
N LEU A 96 2.00 0.44 8.35
CA LEU A 96 1.66 -0.95 8.63
C LEU A 96 2.88 -1.88 8.57
N LEU A 97 3.89 -1.55 7.77
CA LEU A 97 5.17 -2.27 7.73
C LEU A 97 5.98 -2.01 9.01
N GLU A 98 6.06 -0.75 9.44
CA GLU A 98 6.80 -0.34 10.63
C GLU A 98 6.23 -0.98 11.91
N LEU A 99 4.90 -0.96 12.08
CA LEU A 99 4.23 -1.64 13.19
C LEU A 99 4.54 -3.15 13.25
N ARG A 100 4.75 -3.80 12.10
CA ARG A 100 5.16 -5.22 12.08
C ARG A 100 6.60 -5.43 12.53
N LYS A 101 7.51 -4.54 12.15
CA LYS A 101 8.91 -4.64 12.60
C LYS A 101 8.95 -4.53 14.12
N GLN A 102 8.28 -3.52 14.67
CA GLN A 102 8.17 -3.32 16.11
C GLN A 102 7.56 -4.53 16.83
N GLN A 103 6.48 -5.10 16.29
CA GLN A 103 5.88 -6.30 16.88
C GLN A 103 6.77 -7.53 16.77
N THR A 104 7.50 -7.73 15.66
CA THR A 104 8.48 -8.81 15.52
C THR A 104 9.60 -8.67 16.56
N GLU A 105 10.14 -7.46 16.71
CA GLU A 105 11.18 -7.17 17.70
C GLU A 105 10.69 -7.37 19.13
N LEU A 106 9.48 -6.90 19.46
CA LEU A 106 8.87 -7.14 20.78
C LEU A 106 8.70 -8.63 21.05
N ARG A 107 8.27 -9.41 20.05
CA ARG A 107 8.09 -10.86 20.20
C ARG A 107 9.42 -11.59 20.34
N ASN A 108 10.46 -11.14 19.64
CA ASN A 108 11.82 -11.66 19.79
C ASN A 108 12.37 -11.32 21.18
N ARG A 109 12.21 -10.07 21.65
CA ARG A 109 12.59 -9.67 23.02
C ARG A 109 11.85 -10.48 24.09
N LYS A 110 10.53 -10.65 23.96
CA LYS A 110 9.73 -11.49 24.87
C LYS A 110 10.13 -12.97 24.86
N LYS A 111 10.54 -13.53 23.71
CA LYS A 111 11.08 -14.90 23.64
C LYS A 111 12.42 -15.06 24.38
N PHE A 112 13.15 -13.97 24.60
CA PHE A 112 14.40 -13.96 25.34
C PHE A 112 14.23 -13.66 26.84
N GLU A 113 13.08 -13.12 27.27
CA GLU A 113 12.92 -12.59 28.63
C GLU A 113 12.09 -13.45 29.60
N ASP A 114 11.04 -14.18 29.22
CA ASP A 114 10.29 -15.05 30.18
C ASP A 114 9.22 -15.89 29.43
N SER A 115 8.95 -17.19 29.67
CA SER A 115 8.54 -17.88 30.92
C SER A 115 7.60 -17.04 31.79
N ASP A 116 6.30 -17.21 31.54
CA ASP A 116 5.16 -16.66 32.28
C ASP A 116 4.50 -15.36 31.77
N GLU A 117 3.17 -15.48 31.77
CA GLU A 117 2.10 -14.50 31.69
C GLU A 117 1.61 -13.94 30.33
N LEU A 118 0.39 -14.41 30.05
CA LEU A 118 -0.62 -13.95 29.10
C LEU A 118 -0.90 -12.45 29.23
N ILE A 119 -0.99 -11.76 28.08
CA ILE A 119 -1.81 -10.54 27.97
C ILE A 119 -2.66 -10.66 26.69
N MET A 120 -3.94 -10.97 26.91
CA MET A 120 -5.05 -10.63 26.02
C MET A 120 -5.24 -9.10 26.05
N GLU A 121 -5.28 -8.43 24.90
CA GLU A 121 -6.29 -7.39 24.61
C GLU A 121 -6.19 -6.81 23.18
N SER A 122 -7.38 -6.54 22.63
CA SER A 122 -7.73 -5.94 21.32
C SER A 122 -7.76 -6.90 20.11
N GLU A 123 -8.92 -7.52 19.93
CA GLU A 123 -9.16 -8.68 19.06
C GLU A 123 -9.93 -8.36 17.76
N GLN A 124 -10.01 -7.10 17.28
CA GLN A 124 -10.92 -6.78 16.15
C GLN A 124 -10.36 -6.07 14.91
N GLU A 125 -9.09 -5.67 14.87
CA GLU A 125 -8.46 -5.24 13.60
C GLU A 125 -7.13 -5.96 13.29
N MET A 126 -6.81 -6.96 14.10
CA MET A 126 -5.51 -7.63 14.13
C MET A 126 -5.65 -9.07 13.62
N TYR A 127 -5.96 -9.25 12.34
CA TYR A 127 -5.85 -10.59 11.77
C TYR A 127 -4.37 -10.95 11.64
N LEU A 128 -4.02 -11.87 12.53
CA LEU A 128 -2.75 -12.48 12.88
C LEU A 128 -1.57 -12.33 11.90
N PHE A 129 -0.50 -11.86 12.54
CA PHE A 129 0.91 -12.21 12.37
C PHE A 129 1.19 -13.70 12.08
N ASN A 130 2.17 -13.94 11.20
CA ASN A 130 2.76 -15.21 10.74
C ASN A 130 2.00 -15.96 9.66
N SER A 131 2.26 -15.61 8.41
CA SER A 131 2.15 -16.62 7.36
C SER A 131 3.42 -16.55 6.52
N ASN A 132 4.07 -17.70 6.41
CA ASN A 132 5.19 -17.95 5.53
C ASN A 132 4.81 -17.37 4.14
N GLU A 133 5.65 -16.55 3.55
CA GLU A 133 5.32 -15.89 2.28
C GLU A 133 4.90 -16.92 1.21
N ASN A 134 5.54 -18.09 1.23
CA ASN A 134 5.19 -19.26 0.43
C ASN A 134 3.78 -19.81 0.72
N GLU A 135 3.33 -19.83 1.98
CA GLU A 135 1.97 -20.26 2.35
C GLU A 135 0.92 -19.25 1.88
N ASN A 136 1.21 -17.94 1.98
CA ASN A 136 0.32 -16.91 1.45
C ASN A 136 0.20 -16.96 -0.07
N LEU A 137 1.31 -17.26 -0.77
CA LEU A 137 1.32 -17.46 -2.21
C LEU A 137 0.51 -18.70 -2.61
N ASN A 138 0.62 -19.80 -1.86
CA ASN A 138 -0.20 -20.99 -2.09
C ASN A 138 -1.69 -20.71 -1.85
N LEU A 139 -2.03 -20.06 -0.73
CA LEU A 139 -3.41 -19.65 -0.43
C LEU A 139 -3.99 -18.72 -1.50
N LEU A 140 -3.16 -17.86 -2.07
CA LEU A 140 -3.58 -17.00 -3.15
C LEU A 140 -3.84 -17.77 -4.45
N LYS A 141 -3.00 -18.75 -4.79
CA LYS A 141 -3.25 -19.64 -5.93
C LYS A 141 -4.59 -20.35 -5.75
N ASP A 142 -4.85 -20.86 -4.55
CA ASP A 142 -6.14 -21.46 -4.21
C ASP A 142 -7.29 -20.45 -4.34
N ALA A 143 -7.08 -19.22 -3.85
CA ALA A 143 -8.07 -18.14 -3.95
C ALA A 143 -8.45 -17.82 -5.40
N VAL A 144 -7.47 -17.78 -6.31
CA VAL A 144 -7.70 -17.54 -7.75
C VAL A 144 -8.55 -18.64 -8.35
N GLN A 145 -8.36 -19.90 -7.93
CA GLN A 145 -9.18 -21.02 -8.39
C GLN A 145 -10.64 -20.93 -7.92
N THR A 146 -10.94 -20.15 -6.86
CA THR A 146 -12.33 -19.94 -6.40
C THR A 146 -13.10 -18.85 -7.16
N LEU A 147 -12.44 -18.11 -8.04
CA LEU A 147 -13.09 -17.07 -8.83
C LEU A 147 -13.97 -17.69 -9.92
N ALA A 148 -15.04 -16.98 -10.29
CA ALA A 148 -15.80 -17.30 -11.50
C ALA A 148 -14.90 -17.22 -12.73
N ASP A 149 -15.15 -18.07 -13.74
CA ASP A 149 -14.23 -18.25 -14.88
C ASP A 149 -13.83 -16.93 -15.54
N ASP A 150 -14.78 -16.04 -15.86
CA ASP A 150 -14.48 -14.74 -16.45
C ASP A 150 -13.63 -13.84 -15.55
N GLN A 151 -13.85 -13.89 -14.23
CA GLN A 151 -13.04 -13.15 -13.26
C GLN A 151 -11.64 -13.73 -13.17
N ARG A 152 -11.51 -15.06 -13.14
CA ARG A 152 -10.23 -15.76 -13.11
C ARG A 152 -9.41 -15.41 -14.35
N THR A 153 -9.99 -15.57 -15.54
CA THR A 153 -9.33 -15.26 -16.81
C THR A 153 -8.86 -13.81 -16.86
N CYS A 154 -9.71 -12.84 -16.50
CA CYS A 154 -9.29 -11.44 -16.49
C CYS A 154 -8.22 -11.13 -15.42
N ILE A 155 -8.27 -11.79 -14.26
CA ILE A 155 -7.25 -11.65 -13.21
C ILE A 155 -5.91 -12.24 -13.66
N GLU A 156 -5.93 -13.42 -14.28
CA GLU A 156 -4.74 -14.10 -14.82
C GLU A 156 -4.07 -13.24 -15.90
N LEU A 157 -4.83 -12.83 -16.92
CA LEU A 157 -4.29 -11.99 -18.00
C LEU A 157 -3.74 -10.67 -17.48
N PHE A 158 -4.43 -10.01 -16.54
CA PHE A 158 -4.02 -8.69 -16.05
C PHE A 158 -2.82 -8.74 -15.09
N TYR A 159 -2.84 -9.67 -14.13
CA TYR A 159 -1.86 -9.71 -13.04
C TYR A 159 -0.69 -10.66 -13.28
N PHE A 160 -0.87 -11.72 -14.06
CA PHE A 160 0.15 -12.76 -14.28
C PHE A 160 0.78 -12.64 -15.68
N GLU A 161 -0.01 -12.26 -16.68
CA GLU A 161 0.48 -12.06 -18.06
C GLU A 161 0.67 -10.57 -18.44
N GLU A 162 0.47 -9.68 -17.48
CA GLU A 162 0.66 -8.22 -17.59
C GLU A 162 -0.10 -7.53 -18.75
N LYS A 163 -1.22 -8.11 -19.20
CA LYS A 163 -2.02 -7.56 -20.29
C LYS A 163 -2.73 -6.28 -19.86
N SER A 164 -2.74 -5.30 -20.76
CA SER A 164 -3.57 -4.10 -20.63
C SER A 164 -5.05 -4.44 -20.76
N TYR A 165 -5.92 -3.52 -20.34
CA TYR A 165 -7.38 -3.69 -20.49
C TYR A 165 -7.78 -3.92 -21.96
N ASP A 166 -7.13 -3.22 -22.89
CA ASP A 166 -7.46 -3.30 -24.31
C ASP A 166 -6.98 -4.63 -24.92
N GLU A 167 -5.80 -5.11 -24.53
CA GLU A 167 -5.33 -6.45 -24.92
C GLU A 167 -6.24 -7.55 -24.36
N ILE A 168 -6.74 -7.41 -23.13
CA ILE A 168 -7.70 -8.37 -22.56
C ILE A 168 -9.02 -8.36 -23.33
N VAL A 169 -9.52 -7.17 -23.72
CA VAL A 169 -10.71 -7.05 -24.58
C VAL A 169 -10.49 -7.79 -25.89
N GLU A 170 -9.33 -7.60 -26.54
CA GLU A 170 -8.99 -8.25 -27.81
C GLU A 170 -8.88 -9.77 -27.67
N MET A 171 -8.22 -10.25 -26.61
CA MET A 171 -7.97 -11.68 -26.39
C MET A 171 -9.24 -12.45 -25.98
N THR A 172 -10.14 -11.82 -25.22
CA THR A 172 -11.31 -12.50 -24.63
C THR A 172 -12.61 -12.24 -25.40
N GLY A 173 -12.67 -11.15 -26.19
CA GLY A 173 -13.90 -10.67 -26.82
C GLY A 173 -14.87 -9.98 -25.84
N PHE A 174 -14.51 -9.82 -24.56
CA PHE A 174 -15.32 -9.07 -23.60
C PHE A 174 -15.31 -7.58 -23.89
N SER A 175 -16.41 -6.88 -23.58
CA SER A 175 -16.40 -5.41 -23.62
C SER A 175 -15.48 -4.83 -22.55
N GLY A 176 -14.95 -3.62 -22.78
CA GLY A 176 -14.11 -2.94 -21.78
C GLY A 176 -14.81 -2.70 -20.43
N LYS A 177 -16.16 -2.61 -20.41
CA LYS A 177 -16.94 -2.55 -19.16
C LYS A 177 -16.93 -3.89 -18.43
N GLN A 178 -17.07 -5.00 -19.15
CA GLN A 178 -16.98 -6.35 -18.58
C GLN A 178 -15.59 -6.61 -18.02
N VAL A 179 -14.51 -6.33 -18.76
CA VAL A 179 -13.13 -6.50 -18.28
C VAL A 179 -12.88 -5.72 -16.99
N LYS A 180 -13.29 -4.45 -16.93
CA LYS A 180 -13.21 -3.64 -15.70
C LYS A 180 -13.99 -4.25 -14.54
N SER A 181 -15.21 -4.71 -14.80
CA SER A 181 -16.06 -5.32 -13.77
C SER A 181 -15.47 -6.63 -13.27
N PHE A 182 -14.99 -7.50 -14.15
CA PHE A 182 -14.41 -8.79 -13.80
C PHE A 182 -13.13 -8.64 -12.99
N ILE A 183 -12.22 -7.73 -13.37
CA ILE A 183 -11.02 -7.44 -12.58
C ILE A 183 -11.39 -6.86 -11.22
N GLN A 184 -12.32 -5.90 -11.15
CA GLN A 184 -12.72 -5.29 -9.88
C GLN A 184 -13.36 -6.32 -8.93
N ASN A 185 -14.27 -7.14 -9.44
CA ASN A 185 -14.96 -8.16 -8.66
C ASN A 185 -14.02 -9.30 -8.26
N GLY A 186 -13.14 -9.74 -9.17
CA GLY A 186 -12.10 -10.73 -8.89
C GLY A 186 -11.19 -10.28 -7.75
N ARG A 187 -10.68 -9.04 -7.81
CA ARG A 187 -9.88 -8.45 -6.71
C ARG A 187 -10.64 -8.43 -5.40
N ARG A 188 -11.90 -8.01 -5.40
CA ARG A 188 -12.73 -7.99 -4.19
C ARG A 188 -12.89 -9.38 -3.60
N ASN A 189 -13.15 -10.39 -4.43
CA ASN A 189 -13.34 -11.77 -4.00
C ASN A 189 -12.04 -12.37 -3.45
N LEU A 190 -10.90 -12.13 -4.10
CA LEU A 190 -9.58 -12.48 -3.56
C LEU A 190 -9.33 -11.82 -2.21
N GLN A 191 -9.63 -10.52 -2.05
CA GLN A 191 -9.50 -9.85 -0.75
C GLN A 191 -10.37 -10.49 0.34
N ILE A 192 -11.61 -10.87 0.01
CA ILE A 192 -12.52 -11.52 0.96
C ILE A 192 -11.99 -12.89 1.37
N PHE A 193 -11.57 -13.71 0.40
CA PHE A 193 -11.01 -15.05 0.63
C PHE A 193 -9.75 -14.97 1.50
N MET A 194 -8.81 -14.10 1.14
CA MET A 194 -7.54 -13.94 1.85
C MET A 194 -7.76 -13.42 3.27
N LYS A 195 -8.71 -12.49 3.48
CA LYS A 195 -9.10 -12.04 4.82
C LYS A 195 -9.73 -13.16 5.66
N LYS A 196 -10.59 -13.99 5.06
CA LYS A 196 -11.21 -15.14 5.73
C LYS A 196 -10.16 -16.12 6.23
N HIS A 197 -9.06 -16.27 5.50
CA HIS A 197 -7.90 -17.09 5.89
C HIS A 197 -6.84 -16.33 6.69
N ARG A 198 -7.20 -15.17 7.26
CA ARG A 198 -6.35 -14.36 8.13
C ARG A 198 -5.03 -13.93 7.46
N VAL A 199 -5.00 -13.87 6.13
CA VAL A 199 -3.85 -13.34 5.42
C VAL A 199 -3.77 -11.84 5.66
N SER A 200 -2.56 -11.40 5.93
CA SER A 200 -2.27 -10.04 6.33
C SER A 200 -2.70 -9.02 5.27
N LEU A 201 -3.35 -7.92 5.69
CA LEU A 201 -3.76 -6.84 4.80
C LEU A 201 -2.62 -6.26 3.96
N LEU A 202 -1.40 -6.16 4.50
CA LEU A 202 -0.25 -5.72 3.71
C LEU A 202 0.18 -6.76 2.69
N PHE A 203 0.09 -8.07 2.96
CA PHE A 203 0.35 -9.07 1.91
C PHE A 203 -0.69 -8.89 0.81
N ILE A 204 -1.97 -8.79 1.15
CA ILE A 204 -3.06 -8.56 0.19
C ILE A 204 -2.84 -7.27 -0.60
N LEU A 205 -2.41 -6.18 0.04
CA LEU A 205 -2.16 -4.89 -0.62
C LEU A 205 -0.88 -4.91 -1.45
N ASN A 206 0.20 -5.44 -0.93
CA ASN A 206 1.49 -5.58 -1.62
C ASN A 206 1.33 -6.48 -2.84
N PHE A 207 0.60 -7.59 -2.68
CA PHE A 207 0.21 -8.51 -3.73
C PHE A 207 -0.63 -7.85 -4.83
N LEU A 208 -1.71 -7.15 -4.47
CA LEU A 208 -2.62 -6.53 -5.43
C LEU A 208 -2.07 -5.25 -6.07
N LEU A 209 -0.93 -4.73 -5.59
CA LEU A 209 -0.36 -3.44 -6.01
C LEU A 209 1.08 -3.54 -6.56
N ARG A 210 1.84 -4.62 -6.32
CA ARG A 210 3.18 -4.80 -6.90
C ARG A 210 3.14 -5.75 -8.10
N LYS A 211 3.66 -5.26 -9.22
CA LYS A 211 3.93 -6.05 -10.44
C LYS A 211 5.12 -7.01 -10.28
N GLU A 212 6.04 -6.73 -9.35
CA GLU A 212 7.37 -7.37 -9.31
C GLU A 212 7.47 -8.72 -8.56
N PHE A 213 6.36 -9.26 -8.04
CA PHE A 213 6.39 -10.50 -7.23
C PHE A 213 6.06 -11.79 -8.02
N TRP A 214 5.99 -11.73 -9.35
CA TRP A 214 5.57 -12.83 -10.21
C TRP A 214 6.56 -13.21 -11.32
N LEU A 215 7.85 -12.94 -11.08
CA LEU A 215 8.96 -13.47 -11.86
C LEU A 215 9.73 -14.51 -11.04
#